data_AF-A0A183JK29-F1
#
_entry.id   AF-A0A183JK29-F1
#
_cell.length_a   1.000
_cell.length_b   1.000
_cell.length_c   1.000
_cell.angle_alpha   90.00
_cell.angle_beta   90.00
_cell.angle_gamma   90.00
#
_symmetry.space_group_name_H-M   'P 1'
#
loop_
_entity.id
_entity.type
_entity.pdbx_description
1 polymer ?
#
loop_
_entity_poly.entity_id
_entity_poly.type
_entity_poly.pdbx_seq_one_letter_code
_entity_poly.pdbx_strand_id
1 'polypeptide(L)'
;MFVIVVVGSTVQDTVIFERLACTSLFTQSTMDHLENFAKTGLRTLCIAWTEVDPAFYNKWVGNFYKASTALNDREAKLESVANEIEQNLQLLGATAIEDRLQTGVPHTIANLMRAGISIWVLTGDKQETAINIGYSCQLLTQSISLLTMNTKSLDQTREHLVNLIEDFGDRIRMENDFALIVDGEKYINVCIVN
;
A
#
# COMPACT_ATOMS: atom_id res chain seq x y z
N MET A 1 32.07 -1.42 -14.51
CA MET A 1 31.35 -0.63 -13.50
C MET A 1 29.95 -1.20 -13.42
N PHE A 2 29.60 -1.85 -12.31
CA PHE A 2 28.28 -2.44 -12.15
C PHE A 2 27.39 -1.45 -11.42
N VAL A 3 26.24 -1.15 -11.99
CA VAL A 3 25.21 -0.32 -11.37
C VAL A 3 24.08 -1.24 -10.95
N ILE A 4 23.68 -1.14 -9.69
CA ILE A 4 22.46 -1.77 -9.21
C ILE A 4 21.41 -0.70 -9.07
N VAL A 5 20.23 -0.97 -9.61
CA VAL A 5 19.03 -0.14 -9.46
C VAL A 5 18.08 -0.90 -8.55
N VAL A 6 17.75 -0.29 -7.43
CA VAL A 6 16.78 -0.81 -6.45
C VAL A 6 15.47 -0.05 -6.64
N VAL A 7 14.37 -0.79 -6.73
CA VAL A 7 13.02 -0.24 -6.86
C VAL A 7 12.21 -0.65 -5.64
N GLY A 8 11.86 0.33 -4.80
CA GLY A 8 10.97 0.15 -3.65
C GLY A 8 9.53 0.55 -4.00
N SER A 9 8.55 -0.05 -3.33
CA SER A 9 7.11 0.29 -3.49
C SER A 9 6.53 0.94 -2.23
N THR A 10 5.36 1.55 -2.32
CA THR A 10 4.62 2.25 -1.23
C THR A 10 4.62 1.59 0.16
N VAL A 11 4.65 0.26 0.22
CA VAL A 11 4.67 -0.51 1.50
C VAL A 11 6.09 -0.62 2.09
N GLN A 12 7.11 -0.29 1.30
CA GLN A 12 8.54 -0.38 1.58
C GLN A 12 9.28 0.96 1.41
N ASP A 13 8.59 2.09 1.21
CA ASP A 13 9.26 3.39 1.04
C ASP A 13 10.17 3.69 2.24
N THR A 14 9.73 3.43 3.47
CA THR A 14 10.58 3.55 4.68
C THR A 14 11.85 2.71 4.59
N VAL A 15 11.77 1.52 4.00
CA VAL A 15 12.89 0.57 3.87
C VAL A 15 13.95 1.09 2.90
N ILE A 16 13.57 1.75 1.80
CA ILE A 16 14.57 2.32 0.87
C ILE A 16 15.25 3.54 1.48
N PHE A 17 14.52 4.39 2.22
CA PHE A 17 15.08 5.57 2.88
C PHE A 17 16.11 5.20 3.95
N GLU A 18 15.92 4.09 4.68
CA GLU A 18 16.88 3.56 5.66
C GLU A 18 18.20 3.09 5.03
N ARG A 19 18.20 2.78 3.74
CA ARG A 19 19.36 2.26 2.99
C ARG A 19 20.07 3.33 2.16
N LEU A 20 19.58 4.57 2.17
CA LEU A 20 20.21 5.67 1.44
C LEU A 20 21.53 6.07 2.10
N ALA A 21 22.51 6.42 1.27
CA ALA A 21 23.73 7.04 1.74
C ALA A 21 23.45 8.46 2.28
N CYS A 22 24.24 8.90 3.26
CA CYS A 22 24.14 10.23 3.86
C CYS A 22 24.32 11.38 2.85
N THR A 23 24.98 11.09 1.73
CA THR A 23 25.24 12.02 0.62
C THR A 23 24.11 12.10 -0.40
N SER A 24 23.07 11.26 -0.26
CA SER A 24 21.95 11.23 -1.18
C SER A 24 21.24 12.58 -1.22
N LEU A 25 21.11 13.13 -2.43
CA LEU A 25 20.44 14.40 -2.67
C LEU A 25 18.93 14.18 -2.84
N PHE A 26 18.16 15.26 -2.72
CA PHE A 26 16.72 15.30 -3.00
C PHE A 26 15.82 14.40 -2.13
N THR A 27 16.37 13.83 -1.05
CA THR A 27 15.64 12.94 -0.12
C THR A 27 14.37 13.59 0.42
N GLN A 28 14.49 14.80 1.00
CA GLN A 28 13.33 15.51 1.57
C GLN A 28 12.30 15.89 0.50
N SER A 29 12.74 16.47 -0.62
CA SER A 29 11.81 16.88 -1.69
C SER A 29 11.09 15.67 -2.30
N THR A 30 11.76 14.52 -2.44
CA THR A 30 11.12 13.30 -2.93
C THR A 30 10.11 12.77 -1.93
N MET A 31 10.40 12.83 -0.62
CA MET A 31 9.46 12.46 0.43
C MET A 31 8.19 13.32 0.37
N ASP A 32 8.31 14.63 0.21
CA ASP A 32 7.17 15.53 0.08
C ASP A 32 6.32 15.21 -1.17
N HIS A 33 6.96 14.85 -2.30
CA HIS A 33 6.25 14.42 -3.50
C HIS A 33 5.51 13.09 -3.31
N LEU A 34 6.13 12.11 -2.63
CA LEU A 34 5.52 10.82 -2.32
C LEU A 34 4.25 11.00 -1.48
N GLU A 35 4.28 11.87 -0.46
CA GLU A 35 3.09 12.19 0.33
C GLU A 35 1.98 12.79 -0.53
N ASN A 36 2.32 13.69 -1.46
CA ASN A 36 1.34 14.30 -2.37
C ASN A 36 0.74 13.29 -3.37
N PHE A 37 1.56 12.37 -3.89
CA PHE A 37 1.09 11.30 -4.76
C PHE A 37 0.17 10.32 -4.03
N ALA A 38 0.52 9.96 -2.78
CA ALA A 38 -0.32 9.12 -1.93
C ALA A 38 -1.66 9.80 -1.62
N LYS A 39 -1.67 11.10 -1.31
CA LYS A 39 -2.91 11.90 -1.13
C LYS A 39 -3.79 11.89 -2.38
N THR A 40 -3.19 11.82 -3.56
CA THR A 40 -3.89 11.77 -4.86
C THR A 40 -4.29 10.34 -5.24
N GLY A 41 -3.91 9.32 -4.46
CA GLY A 41 -4.26 7.92 -4.71
C GLY A 41 -3.41 7.24 -5.78
N LEU A 42 -2.25 7.80 -6.13
CA LEU A 42 -1.31 7.19 -7.07
C LEU A 42 -0.45 6.14 -6.36
N ARG A 43 -0.13 5.03 -7.05
CA ARG A 43 0.89 4.10 -6.56
C ARG A 43 2.26 4.71 -6.76
N THR A 44 3.07 4.76 -5.72
CA THR A 44 4.44 5.28 -5.82
C THR A 44 5.47 4.17 -5.85
N LEU A 45 6.56 4.40 -6.59
CA LEU A 45 7.78 3.59 -6.52
C LEU A 45 8.99 4.51 -6.33
N CYS A 46 9.84 4.21 -5.35
CA CYS A 46 11.12 4.90 -5.19
C CYS A 46 12.19 4.18 -5.99
N ILE A 47 13.05 4.95 -6.66
CA ILE A 47 14.16 4.43 -7.45
C ILE A 47 15.45 4.97 -6.88
N ALA A 48 16.35 4.07 -6.50
CA ALA A 48 17.68 4.41 -6.05
C ALA A 48 18.71 3.51 -6.74
N TRP A 49 19.96 3.93 -6.74
CA TRP A 49 21.04 3.18 -7.35
C TRP A 49 22.31 3.24 -6.52
N THR A 50 23.22 2.30 -6.74
CA THR A 50 24.57 2.41 -6.21
C THR A 50 25.58 1.77 -7.16
N GLU A 51 26.82 2.22 -7.05
CA GLU A 51 27.94 1.60 -7.74
C GLU A 51 28.47 0.44 -6.91
N VAL A 52 28.64 -0.69 -7.57
CA VAL A 52 29.15 -1.90 -6.92
C VAL A 52 30.55 -2.17 -7.38
N ASP A 53 31.45 -2.29 -6.40
CA ASP A 53 32.82 -2.72 -6.64
C ASP A 53 32.84 -4.12 -7.29
N PRO A 54 33.59 -4.33 -8.38
CA PRO A 54 33.63 -5.62 -9.05
C PRO A 54 34.12 -6.79 -8.17
N ALA A 55 35.06 -6.55 -7.25
CA ALA A 55 35.55 -7.60 -6.37
C ALA A 55 34.49 -7.97 -5.32
N PHE A 56 33.79 -6.98 -4.77
CA PHE A 56 32.62 -7.21 -3.93
C PHE A 56 31.54 -8.01 -4.68
N TYR A 57 31.17 -7.59 -5.90
CA TYR A 57 30.14 -8.27 -6.70
C TYR A 57 30.48 -9.74 -6.96
N ASN A 58 31.74 -10.04 -7.33
CA ASN A 58 32.19 -11.41 -7.56
C ASN A 58 32.08 -12.30 -6.31
N LYS A 59 32.28 -11.75 -5.12
CA LYS A 59 32.04 -12.46 -3.86
C LYS A 59 30.54 -12.62 -3.60
N TRP A 60 29.78 -11.54 -3.76
CA TRP A 60 28.35 -11.49 -3.53
C TRP A 60 27.59 -12.48 -4.41
N VAL A 61 27.90 -12.57 -5.70
CA VAL A 61 27.21 -13.49 -6.63
C VAL A 61 27.38 -14.96 -6.24
N GLY A 62 28.55 -15.32 -5.68
CA GLY A 62 28.79 -16.65 -5.13
C GLY A 62 27.93 -16.92 -3.88
N ASN A 63 27.77 -15.93 -3.00
CA ASN A 63 26.88 -16.02 -1.84
C ASN A 63 25.41 -16.09 -2.25
N PHE A 64 25.00 -15.29 -3.23
CA PHE A 64 23.65 -15.30 -3.79
C PHE A 64 23.31 -16.67 -4.39
N TYR A 65 24.23 -17.27 -5.14
CA TYR A 65 24.04 -18.61 -5.69
C TYR A 65 23.90 -19.69 -4.60
N LYS A 66 24.69 -19.61 -3.54
CA LYS A 66 24.56 -20.52 -2.38
C LYS A 66 23.22 -20.33 -1.65
N ALA A 67 22.76 -19.08 -1.52
CA ALA A 67 21.48 -18.77 -0.92
C ALA A 67 20.31 -19.28 -1.79
N SER A 68 20.36 -19.09 -3.11
CA SER A 68 19.29 -19.50 -4.03
C SER A 68 19.15 -21.02 -4.17
N THR A 69 20.24 -21.76 -3.97
CA THR A 69 20.28 -23.23 -4.01
C THR A 69 20.12 -23.89 -2.62
N ALA A 70 19.89 -23.10 -1.57
CA ALA A 70 19.70 -23.63 -0.22
C ALA A 70 18.39 -24.43 -0.11
N LEU A 71 18.47 -25.63 0.47
CA LEU A 71 17.30 -26.48 0.74
C LEU A 71 16.49 -25.99 1.96
N ASN A 72 17.17 -25.37 2.94
CA ASN A 72 16.57 -24.85 4.16
C ASN A 72 16.80 -23.35 4.27
N ASP A 73 15.82 -22.62 4.82
CA ASP A 73 15.85 -21.18 5.10
C ASP A 73 16.23 -20.32 3.88
N ARG A 74 15.80 -20.75 2.69
CA ARG A 74 16.15 -20.09 1.43
C ARG A 74 15.74 -18.63 1.40
N GLU A 75 14.52 -18.32 1.85
CA GLU A 75 13.98 -16.95 1.86
C GLU A 75 14.83 -16.03 2.75
N ALA A 76 15.07 -16.42 4.00
CA ALA A 76 15.90 -15.64 4.93
C ALA A 76 17.35 -15.47 4.42
N LYS A 77 17.93 -16.49 3.77
CA LYS A 77 19.26 -16.39 3.17
C LYS A 77 19.30 -15.44 1.98
N LEU A 78 18.29 -15.50 1.11
CA LEU A 78 18.17 -14.59 -0.02
C LEU A 78 17.97 -13.15 0.45
N GLU A 79 17.12 -12.94 1.46
CA GLU A 79 16.90 -11.63 2.08
C GLU A 79 18.19 -11.08 2.69
N SER A 80 18.95 -11.89 3.42
CA SER A 80 20.24 -11.46 3.99
C SER A 80 21.23 -11.05 2.91
N VAL A 81 21.30 -11.78 1.79
CA VAL A 81 22.23 -11.47 0.70
C VAL A 81 21.76 -10.25 -0.11
N ALA A 82 20.45 -10.08 -0.31
CA ALA A 82 19.88 -8.88 -0.91
C ALA A 82 20.19 -7.64 -0.05
N ASN A 83 19.98 -7.74 1.27
CA ASN A 83 20.31 -6.66 2.21
C ASN A 83 21.79 -6.27 2.20
N GLU A 84 22.71 -7.20 1.92
CA GLU A 84 24.16 -6.90 1.85
C GLU A 84 24.49 -5.95 0.69
N ILE A 85 23.81 -6.09 -0.44
CA ILE A 85 24.11 -5.34 -1.66
C ILE A 85 23.24 -4.08 -1.82
N GLU A 86 22.07 -4.04 -1.20
CA GLU A 86 21.14 -2.91 -1.21
C GLU A 86 21.47 -1.88 -0.12
N GLN A 87 22.75 -1.49 0.01
CA GLN A 87 23.23 -0.51 0.99
C GLN A 87 23.87 0.71 0.32
N ASN A 88 23.89 1.83 1.05
CA ASN A 88 24.50 3.09 0.60
C ASN A 88 23.97 3.56 -0.76
N LEU A 89 22.65 3.49 -0.92
CA LEU A 89 21.97 3.83 -2.15
C LEU A 89 21.92 5.36 -2.36
N GLN A 90 22.03 5.80 -3.60
CA GLN A 90 21.79 7.18 -4.05
C GLN A 90 20.37 7.27 -4.61
N LEU A 91 19.54 8.13 -4.03
CA LEU A 91 18.18 8.33 -4.51
C LEU A 91 18.20 9.02 -5.88
N LEU A 92 17.48 8.44 -6.86
CA LEU A 92 17.18 9.11 -8.13
C LEU A 92 15.89 9.91 -8.04
N GLY A 93 14.89 9.36 -7.37
CA GLY A 93 13.59 9.98 -7.17
C GLY A 93 12.48 8.96 -6.97
N ALA A 94 11.26 9.36 -7.30
CA ALA A 94 10.09 8.50 -7.24
C ALA A 94 9.24 8.63 -8.51
N THR A 95 8.54 7.56 -8.85
CA THR A 95 7.49 7.54 -9.87
C THR A 95 6.13 7.47 -9.19
N ALA A 96 5.10 7.96 -9.88
CA ALA A 96 3.71 7.85 -9.49
C ALA A 96 2.92 7.28 -10.65
N ILE A 97 2.22 6.18 -10.39
CA ILE A 97 1.47 5.43 -11.39
C ILE A 97 0.00 5.54 -11.01
N GLU A 98 -0.79 6.00 -11.96
CA GLU A 98 -2.24 6.00 -11.86
C GLU A 98 -2.77 4.59 -12.14
N ASP A 99 -3.46 3.99 -11.18
CA ASP A 99 -4.24 2.78 -11.41
C ASP A 99 -5.50 3.15 -12.20
N ARG A 100 -5.41 2.99 -13.52
CA ARG A 100 -6.60 3.14 -14.36
C ARG A 100 -7.56 1.99 -14.08
N LEU A 101 -8.78 2.35 -13.70
CA LEU A 101 -9.88 1.40 -13.66
C LEU A 101 -10.11 0.80 -15.05
N GLN A 102 -10.50 -0.48 -15.08
CA GLN A 102 -10.91 -1.10 -16.33
C GLN A 102 -12.13 -0.38 -16.90
N THR A 103 -12.23 -0.34 -18.23
CA THR A 103 -13.35 0.30 -18.92
C THR A 103 -14.68 -0.29 -18.46
N GLY A 104 -15.61 0.58 -18.04
CA GLY A 104 -16.95 0.18 -17.62
C GLY A 104 -17.09 -0.23 -16.14
N VAL A 105 -16.00 -0.29 -15.36
CA VAL A 105 -16.06 -0.60 -13.92
C VAL A 105 -16.99 0.34 -13.15
N PRO A 106 -16.87 1.68 -13.27
CA PRO A 106 -17.74 2.59 -12.52
C PRO A 106 -19.23 2.40 -12.88
N HIS A 107 -19.53 2.23 -14.17
CA HIS A 107 -20.90 2.04 -14.64
C HIS A 107 -21.50 0.71 -14.16
N THR A 108 -20.69 -0.35 -14.14
CA THR A 108 -21.12 -1.67 -13.68
C THR A 108 -21.42 -1.66 -12.20
N ILE A 109 -20.52 -1.09 -11.38
CA ILE A 109 -20.71 -0.94 -9.93
C ILE A 109 -21.99 -0.15 -9.65
N ALA A 110 -22.17 1.01 -10.30
CA ALA A 110 -23.36 1.82 -10.12
C ALA A 110 -24.66 1.07 -10.49
N ASN A 111 -24.65 0.26 -11.55
CA ASN A 111 -25.82 -0.54 -11.95
C ASN A 111 -26.11 -1.68 -10.96
N LEU A 112 -25.08 -2.35 -10.45
CA LEU A 112 -25.22 -3.39 -9.42
C LEU A 112 -25.80 -2.80 -8.13
N MET A 113 -25.31 -1.63 -7.69
CA MET A 113 -25.85 -0.93 -6.52
C MET A 113 -27.32 -0.53 -6.72
N ARG A 114 -27.67 0.03 -7.88
CA ARG A 114 -29.09 0.34 -8.22
C ARG A 114 -29.98 -0.90 -8.28
N ALA A 115 -29.41 -2.07 -8.57
CA ALA A 115 -30.12 -3.34 -8.54
C ALA A 115 -30.25 -3.92 -7.12
N GLY A 116 -29.79 -3.22 -6.08
CA GLY A 116 -29.85 -3.67 -4.69
C GLY A 116 -28.76 -4.68 -4.30
N ILE A 117 -27.70 -4.80 -5.11
CA ILE A 117 -26.59 -5.72 -4.82
C ILE A 117 -25.54 -5.01 -3.95
N SER A 118 -25.28 -5.54 -2.77
CA SER A 118 -24.21 -5.07 -1.88
C SER A 118 -22.83 -5.47 -2.41
N ILE A 119 -21.92 -4.50 -2.51
CA ILE A 119 -20.56 -4.70 -3.04
C ILE A 119 -19.54 -4.55 -1.92
N TRP A 120 -18.64 -5.53 -1.82
CA TRP A 120 -17.60 -5.61 -0.80
C TRP A 120 -16.24 -5.60 -1.50
N VAL A 121 -15.32 -4.74 -1.05
CA VAL A 121 -13.97 -4.67 -1.60
C VAL A 121 -12.98 -5.17 -0.56
N LEU A 122 -12.26 -6.23 -0.92
CA LEU A 122 -11.19 -6.84 -0.13
C LEU A 122 -9.87 -6.49 -0.82
N THR A 123 -9.01 -5.72 -0.15
CA THR A 123 -7.71 -5.33 -0.71
C THR A 123 -6.58 -5.43 0.32
N GLY A 124 -5.37 -5.66 -0.17
CA GLY A 124 -4.13 -5.60 0.61
C GLY A 124 -3.38 -4.27 0.44
N ASP A 125 -3.92 -3.32 -0.33
CA ASP A 125 -3.39 -1.97 -0.41
C ASP A 125 -3.71 -1.17 0.88
N LYS A 126 -3.02 -0.06 1.09
CA LYS A 126 -3.26 0.85 2.22
C LYS A 126 -4.68 1.42 2.21
N GLN A 127 -5.17 1.82 3.38
CA GLN A 127 -6.55 2.29 3.56
C GLN A 127 -6.85 3.48 2.64
N GLU A 128 -5.93 4.43 2.55
CA GLU A 128 -6.06 5.63 1.74
C GLU A 128 -6.20 5.28 0.25
N THR A 129 -5.44 4.30 -0.22
CA THR A 129 -5.51 3.80 -1.60
C THR A 129 -6.85 3.11 -1.86
N ALA A 130 -7.33 2.29 -0.92
CA ALA A 130 -8.63 1.62 -1.04
C ALA A 130 -9.79 2.63 -1.12
N ILE A 131 -9.76 3.68 -0.29
CA ILE A 131 -10.74 4.76 -0.31
C ILE A 131 -10.71 5.51 -1.65
N ASN A 132 -9.51 5.84 -2.15
CA ASN A 132 -9.36 6.53 -3.43
C ASN A 132 -9.85 5.71 -4.62
N ILE A 133 -9.65 4.39 -4.61
CA ILE A 133 -10.23 3.48 -5.60
C ILE A 133 -11.76 3.44 -5.45
N GLY A 134 -12.28 3.41 -4.22
CA GLY A 134 -13.71 3.49 -3.92
C GLY A 134 -14.38 4.70 -4.55
N TYR A 135 -13.78 5.89 -4.42
CA TYR A 135 -14.27 7.10 -5.08
C TYR A 135 -14.15 7.04 -6.60
N SER A 136 -13.00 6.57 -7.12
CA SER A 136 -12.77 6.47 -8.57
C SER A 136 -13.76 5.54 -9.26
N CYS A 137 -14.17 4.47 -8.59
CA CYS A 137 -15.10 3.47 -9.13
C CYS A 137 -16.57 3.76 -8.84
N GLN A 138 -16.89 4.94 -8.28
CA GLN A 138 -18.25 5.37 -7.88
C GLN A 138 -18.90 4.45 -6.84
N LEU A 139 -18.09 3.66 -6.14
CA LEU A 139 -18.53 2.88 -5.00
C LEU A 139 -18.73 3.80 -3.79
N LEU A 140 -17.86 4.82 -3.64
CA LEU A 140 -17.99 5.89 -2.66
C LEU A 140 -18.37 7.20 -3.37
N THR A 141 -19.23 7.99 -2.73
CA THR A 141 -19.58 9.35 -3.15
C THR A 141 -19.35 10.33 -2.00
N GLN A 142 -19.20 11.62 -2.29
CA GLN A 142 -18.97 12.63 -1.25
C GLN A 142 -20.14 12.79 -0.26
N SER A 143 -21.32 12.25 -0.59
CA SER A 143 -22.47 12.22 0.31
C SER A 143 -22.42 11.08 1.33
N ILE A 144 -21.62 10.04 1.07
CA ILE A 144 -21.50 8.87 1.95
C ILE A 144 -20.55 9.21 3.10
N SER A 145 -21.00 8.97 4.33
CA SER A 145 -20.19 9.09 5.53
C SER A 145 -19.31 7.86 5.72
N LEU A 146 -18.00 8.05 5.86
CA LEU A 146 -17.05 6.95 6.06
C LEU A 146 -16.95 6.59 7.55
N LEU A 147 -17.33 5.36 7.90
CA LEU A 147 -17.16 4.77 9.22
C LEU A 147 -15.87 3.96 9.21
N THR A 148 -14.86 4.38 9.95
CA THR A 148 -13.56 3.70 9.97
C THR A 148 -13.37 2.91 11.26
N MET A 149 -12.99 1.64 11.15
CA MET A 149 -12.72 0.74 12.27
C MET A 149 -11.27 0.25 12.22
N ASN A 150 -10.41 0.95 12.94
CA ASN A 150 -8.98 0.64 13.05
C ASN A 150 -8.67 0.24 14.49
N THR A 151 -9.01 -0.99 14.86
CA THR A 151 -8.94 -1.49 16.23
C THR A 151 -7.93 -2.62 16.35
N LYS A 152 -7.15 -2.64 17.44
CA LYS A 152 -6.03 -3.59 17.63
C LYS A 152 -6.40 -4.80 18.49
N SER A 153 -7.57 -4.79 19.13
CA SER A 153 -8.05 -5.91 19.96
C SER A 153 -9.54 -6.13 19.77
N LEU A 154 -9.99 -7.36 20.00
CA LEU A 154 -11.41 -7.74 19.90
C LEU A 154 -12.31 -6.92 20.84
N ASP A 155 -11.81 -6.61 22.04
CA ASP A 155 -12.55 -5.81 23.01
C ASP A 155 -12.74 -4.37 22.53
N GLN A 156 -11.70 -3.77 21.94
CA GLN A 156 -11.79 -2.44 21.31
C GLN A 156 -12.73 -2.45 20.12
N THR A 157 -12.65 -3.48 19.26
CA THR A 157 -13.58 -3.63 18.13
C THR A 157 -15.03 -3.69 18.61
N ARG A 158 -15.29 -4.44 19.68
CA ARG A 158 -16.62 -4.60 20.24
C ARG A 158 -17.17 -3.28 20.79
N GLU A 159 -16.37 -2.55 21.57
CA GLU A 159 -16.76 -1.25 22.12
C GLU A 159 -17.03 -0.23 21.00
N HIS A 160 -16.16 -0.19 19.99
CA HIS A 160 -16.31 0.73 18.86
C HIS A 160 -17.55 0.40 18.00
N LEU A 161 -17.85 -0.89 17.80
CA LEU A 161 -19.08 -1.33 17.13
C LEU A 161 -20.34 -0.94 17.90
N VAL A 162 -20.34 -1.08 19.24
CA VAL A 162 -21.48 -0.67 20.06
C VAL A 162 -21.70 0.84 19.95
N ASN A 163 -20.65 1.64 20.06
CA ASN A 163 -20.74 3.10 19.92
C ASN A 163 -21.24 3.50 18.53
N LEU A 164 -20.76 2.86 17.46
CA LEU A 164 -21.24 3.09 16.09
C LEU A 164 -22.73 2.72 15.94
N ILE A 165 -23.17 1.62 16.55
CA ILE A 165 -24.59 1.24 16.49
C ILE A 165 -25.46 2.23 17.26
N GLU A 166 -24.99 2.75 18.39
CA GLU A 166 -25.71 3.76 19.19
C GLU A 166 -25.77 5.12 18.48
N ASP A 167 -24.64 5.60 17.97
CA ASP A 167 -24.52 6.91 17.30
C ASP A 167 -25.34 6.97 16.00
N PHE A 168 -25.41 5.85 15.28
CA PHE A 168 -26.07 5.78 13.98
C PHE A 168 -27.47 5.14 14.06
N GLY A 169 -27.92 4.69 15.24
CA GLY A 169 -29.11 3.86 15.48
C GLY A 169 -30.30 4.04 14.51
N ASP A 170 -30.90 5.23 14.47
CA ASP A 170 -32.05 5.50 13.57
C ASP A 170 -31.64 5.90 12.14
N ARG A 171 -30.41 6.39 11.95
CA ARG A 171 -29.87 6.82 10.65
C ARG A 171 -29.41 5.65 9.79
N ILE A 172 -29.04 4.50 10.39
CA ILE A 172 -28.71 3.25 9.67
C ILE A 172 -29.87 2.77 8.78
N ARG A 173 -31.11 3.19 9.09
CA ARG A 173 -32.30 2.84 8.30
C ARG A 173 -32.48 3.70 7.05
N MET A 174 -31.70 4.77 6.88
CA MET A 174 -31.68 5.55 5.64
C MET A 174 -30.67 4.91 4.69
N GLU A 175 -31.17 4.36 3.58
CA GLU A 175 -30.35 3.67 2.58
C GLU A 175 -29.23 4.57 2.03
N ASN A 176 -28.02 4.02 1.89
CA ASN A 176 -26.87 4.60 1.18
C ASN A 176 -26.14 5.80 1.84
N ASP A 177 -26.28 6.05 3.14
CA ASP A 177 -25.59 7.18 3.78
C ASP A 177 -24.21 6.85 4.36
N PHE A 178 -23.81 5.57 4.41
CA PHE A 178 -22.58 5.15 5.10
C PHE A 178 -21.76 4.11 4.34
N ALA A 179 -20.45 4.16 4.51
CA ALA A 179 -19.53 3.10 4.09
C ALA A 179 -18.61 2.74 5.26
N LEU A 180 -18.48 1.45 5.54
CA LEU A 180 -17.63 0.91 6.60
C LEU A 180 -16.27 0.53 6.03
N ILE A 181 -15.21 1.03 6.63
CA ILE A 181 -13.83 0.72 6.29
C ILE A 181 -13.23 0.03 7.50
N VAL A 182 -12.75 -1.19 7.32
CA VAL A 182 -12.17 -2.00 8.38
C VAL A 182 -10.72 -2.27 8.01
N ASP A 183 -9.80 -1.80 8.84
CA ASP A 183 -8.40 -2.18 8.74
C ASP A 183 -8.17 -3.46 9.56
N GLY A 184 -7.75 -4.52 8.88
CA GLY A 184 -7.25 -5.74 9.52
C GLY A 184 -5.75 -5.85 9.30
N GLU A 185 -4.99 -6.33 10.28
CA GLU A 185 -3.52 -6.50 10.21
C GLU A 185 -3.00 -7.28 8.97
N LYS A 186 -3.89 -7.89 8.17
CA LYS A 186 -3.58 -8.53 6.88
C LYS A 186 -4.50 -8.17 5.71
N TYR A 187 -5.64 -7.51 5.93
CA TYR A 187 -6.63 -7.20 4.88
C TYR A 187 -7.44 -5.96 5.27
N ILE A 188 -7.61 -5.03 4.34
CA ILE A 188 -8.58 -3.95 4.48
C ILE A 188 -9.89 -4.40 3.85
N ASN A 189 -10.94 -4.46 4.67
CA ASN A 189 -12.29 -4.76 4.22
C ASN A 189 -13.05 -3.44 4.14
N VAL A 190 -13.31 -2.97 2.92
CA VAL A 190 -14.28 -1.89 2.71
C VAL A 190 -15.64 -2.55 2.50
N CYS A 191 -16.47 -2.48 3.54
CA CYS A 191 -17.84 -2.93 3.54
C CYS A 191 -18.76 -1.73 3.30
N ILE A 192 -19.43 -1.65 2.16
CA ILE A 192 -20.56 -0.74 2.04
C ILE A 192 -21.79 -1.53 2.45
N VAL A 193 -22.30 -1.21 3.64
CA VAL A 193 -23.58 -1.73 4.11
C VAL A 193 -24.66 -0.95 3.37
N ASN A 194 -25.52 -1.68 2.66
CA ASN A 194 -26.81 -1.20 2.16
C ASN A 194 -27.88 -1.62 3.16
#